data_AF-Q0JE52-F1
#
_entry.id   AF-Q0JE52-F1
#
_cell.length_a   1.000
_cell.length_b   1.000
_cell.length_c   1.000
_cell.angle_alpha   90.00
_cell.angle_beta   90.00
_cell.angle_gamma   90.00
#
_symmetry.space_group_name_H-M   'P 1'
#
loop_
_entity.id
_entity.type
_entity.pdbx_description
1 polymer ?
#
loop_
_entity_poly.entity_id
_entity_poly.type
_entity_poly.pdbx_seq_one_letter_code
_entity_poly.pdbx_strand_id
1 'polypeptide(L)'
;DVRHLYIKACNGATVAGNKAFEKMITENIVKLKELRTLIIDGGETGIEAKVFDDIFDSLKSLRVLIVETQSRRILQIPESIGYLKYLRYLSIEYRCRIFFPRTVTKLYHLRVLDFGEYGMLERSCSPENMSNLVNLQRVVGRSLGDFPNIGRLTLLRTLPTFRVKRDLLGYDIKQLKHLNKLQGKLVISGLQHVRSEEEAVEAKLAEKEHLKQLTLAWDDDNTSSNHDPAVLECLCPPMGLQVLEIIGYRGSYPGWMVGKHSGQLYLQKLELRQCSPLGPAPRLFECFVHLESLCLSHLSWHTLPDNMEQVRTLKVLMISHCKNMKVLPTLPQSLSRFKLSNCGHEFTRSCKQNGENWEKIQHILEKIIL
;
A
#
# COMPACT_ATOMS: atom_id res chain seq x y z
N ASP A 1 -16.28 38.45 -8.03
CA ASP A 1 -15.76 37.15 -8.52
C ASP A 1 -14.95 36.40 -7.48
N VAL A 2 -15.61 35.73 -6.53
CA VAL A 2 -14.92 34.82 -5.61
C VAL A 2 -14.57 33.54 -6.39
N ARG A 3 -13.28 33.24 -6.54
CA ARG A 3 -12.78 32.05 -7.27
C ARG A 3 -12.25 30.95 -6.35
N HIS A 4 -11.91 31.30 -5.12
CA HIS A 4 -11.37 30.38 -4.12
C HIS A 4 -12.09 30.63 -2.82
N LEU A 5 -12.57 29.56 -2.19
CA LEU A 5 -13.32 29.65 -0.96
C LEU A 5 -12.93 28.51 -0.03
N TYR A 6 -12.66 28.87 1.23
CA TYR A 6 -12.53 27.96 2.36
C TYR A 6 -13.69 28.22 3.31
N ILE A 7 -14.37 27.16 3.73
CA ILE A 7 -15.43 27.22 4.74
C ILE A 7 -15.18 26.15 5.80
N LYS A 8 -15.52 26.46 7.05
CA LYS A 8 -15.33 25.59 8.19
C LYS A 8 -16.57 25.58 9.07
N ALA A 9 -17.00 24.39 9.46
CA ALA A 9 -18.06 24.23 10.44
C ALA A 9 -17.55 24.74 11.81
N CYS A 10 -18.30 25.66 12.44
CA CYS A 10 -17.98 26.11 13.79
C CYS A 10 -18.18 24.94 14.77
N ASN A 11 -17.22 24.73 15.69
CA ASN A 11 -17.03 23.56 16.58
C ASN A 11 -18.17 23.23 17.59
N GLY A 12 -19.41 23.66 17.37
CA GLY A 12 -20.56 23.15 18.10
C GLY A 12 -21.16 21.96 17.37
N ALA A 13 -20.70 20.74 17.68
CA ALA A 13 -21.14 19.46 17.13
C ALA A 13 -22.61 19.10 17.46
N THR A 14 -23.53 20.03 17.21
CA THR A 14 -24.96 19.80 17.29
C THR A 14 -25.45 19.48 15.88
N VAL A 15 -26.37 18.52 15.77
CA VAL A 15 -27.03 18.19 14.49
C VAL A 15 -27.65 19.44 13.85
N ALA A 16 -28.15 20.37 14.67
CA ALA A 16 -28.69 21.65 14.21
C ALA A 16 -27.61 22.55 13.57
N GLY A 17 -26.42 22.66 14.19
CA GLY A 17 -25.28 23.38 13.63
C GLY A 17 -24.83 22.81 12.30
N ASN A 18 -24.77 21.48 12.17
CA ASN A 18 -24.42 20.84 10.90
C ASN A 18 -25.46 21.15 9.81
N LYS A 19 -26.75 21.02 10.11
CA LYS A 19 -27.81 21.35 9.14
C LYS A 19 -27.77 22.81 8.71
N ALA A 20 -27.45 23.74 9.63
CA ALA A 20 -27.29 25.14 9.29
C ALA A 20 -26.07 25.38 8.38
N PHE A 21 -24.96 24.67 8.63
CA PHE A 21 -23.77 24.71 7.78
C PHE A 21 -24.03 24.16 6.37
N GLU A 22 -24.67 23.00 6.28
CA GLU A 22 -25.08 22.41 5.00
C GLU A 22 -26.06 23.33 4.24
N LYS A 23 -27.02 23.94 4.95
CA LYS A 23 -27.93 24.94 4.38
C LYS A 23 -27.18 26.17 3.84
N MET A 24 -26.18 26.67 4.58
CA MET A 24 -25.34 27.77 4.10
C MET A 24 -24.62 27.41 2.79
N ILE A 25 -24.13 26.17 2.67
CA ILE A 25 -23.51 25.68 1.43
C ILE A 25 -24.52 25.70 0.27
N THR A 26 -25.67 25.06 0.46
CA THR A 26 -26.69 24.87 -0.57
C THR A 26 -27.46 26.14 -0.93
N GLU A 27 -27.47 27.16 -0.07
CA GLU A 27 -28.15 28.44 -0.36
C GLU A 27 -27.21 29.53 -0.87
N ASN A 28 -25.94 29.55 -0.44
CA ASN A 28 -25.03 30.66 -0.73
C ASN A 28 -23.86 30.25 -1.60
N ILE A 29 -23.19 29.15 -1.26
CA ILE A 29 -21.94 28.76 -1.93
C ILE A 29 -22.20 28.27 -3.36
N VAL A 30 -23.28 27.52 -3.56
CA VAL A 30 -23.69 27.03 -4.90
C VAL A 30 -24.04 28.15 -5.90
N LYS A 31 -24.25 29.39 -5.43
CA LYS A 31 -24.48 30.57 -6.28
C LYS A 31 -23.19 31.11 -6.89
N LEU A 32 -22.02 30.74 -6.36
CA LEU A 32 -20.70 31.19 -6.83
C LEU A 32 -20.25 30.41 -8.08
N LYS A 33 -20.91 30.62 -9.23
CA LYS A 33 -20.69 29.82 -10.45
C LYS A 33 -19.26 29.87 -11.03
N GLU A 34 -18.49 30.90 -10.69
CA GLU A 34 -17.09 31.08 -11.10
C GLU A 34 -16.07 30.44 -10.14
N LEU A 35 -16.54 29.72 -9.11
CA LEU A 35 -15.67 29.10 -8.12
C LEU A 35 -14.82 27.99 -8.76
N ARG A 36 -13.50 28.07 -8.53
CA ARG A 36 -12.49 27.11 -9.03
C ARG A 36 -11.92 26.24 -7.92
N THR A 37 -11.91 26.74 -6.68
CA THR A 37 -11.45 25.99 -5.51
C THR A 37 -12.47 26.12 -4.40
N LEU A 38 -12.92 24.97 -3.89
CA LEU A 38 -13.75 24.88 -2.71
C LEU A 38 -13.08 23.93 -1.72
N ILE A 39 -12.85 24.42 -0.50
CA ILE A 39 -12.34 23.63 0.62
C ILE A 39 -13.39 23.71 1.72
N ILE A 40 -13.83 22.55 2.20
CA ILE A 40 -14.86 22.42 3.23
C ILE A 40 -14.30 21.62 4.40
N ASP A 41 -14.18 22.25 5.56
CA ASP A 41 -13.99 21.56 6.84
C ASP A 41 -15.37 21.31 7.44
N GLY A 42 -15.86 20.07 7.30
CA GLY A 42 -17.18 19.62 7.77
C GLY A 42 -17.20 19.17 9.23
N GLY A 43 -16.09 19.28 9.96
CA GLY A 43 -16.01 18.88 11.37
C GLY A 43 -16.36 17.40 11.61
N GLU A 44 -17.01 17.12 12.75
CA GLU A 44 -17.25 15.74 13.22
C GLU A 44 -18.43 15.02 12.57
N THR A 45 -19.48 15.75 12.23
CA THR A 45 -20.73 15.20 11.69
C THR A 45 -20.61 14.78 10.23
N GLY A 46 -19.71 15.42 9.48
CA GLY A 46 -19.53 15.24 8.05
C GLY A 46 -20.62 15.90 7.21
N ILE A 47 -20.56 15.66 5.90
CA ILE A 47 -21.42 16.29 4.89
C ILE A 47 -22.32 15.24 4.25
N GLU A 48 -23.63 15.50 4.21
CA GLU A 48 -24.60 14.64 3.55
C GLU A 48 -24.39 14.58 2.02
N ALA A 49 -24.67 13.42 1.42
CA ALA A 49 -24.56 13.21 -0.03
C ALA A 49 -25.37 14.24 -0.85
N LYS A 50 -26.49 14.74 -0.31
CA LYS A 50 -27.32 15.77 -0.95
C LYS A 50 -26.56 17.08 -1.17
N VAL A 51 -25.72 17.48 -0.22
CA VAL A 51 -24.92 18.71 -0.35
C VAL A 51 -23.88 18.57 -1.46
N PHE A 52 -23.29 17.38 -1.60
CA PHE A 52 -22.42 17.09 -2.75
C PHE A 52 -23.18 17.22 -4.07
N ASP A 53 -24.42 16.73 -4.14
CA ASP A 53 -25.25 16.82 -5.34
C ASP A 53 -25.49 18.28 -5.76
N ASP A 54 -25.88 19.13 -4.80
CA ASP A 54 -26.08 20.56 -5.00
C ASP A 54 -24.79 21.28 -5.44
N ILE A 55 -23.64 20.93 -4.84
CA ILE A 55 -22.32 21.44 -5.24
C ILE A 55 -21.98 21.04 -6.67
N PHE A 56 -22.13 19.76 -7.02
CA PHE A 56 -21.71 19.21 -8.31
C PHE A 56 -22.59 19.71 -9.45
N ASP A 57 -23.89 19.84 -9.23
CA ASP A 57 -24.81 20.41 -10.21
C ASP A 57 -24.54 21.90 -10.46
N SER A 58 -24.21 22.64 -9.41
CA SER A 58 -24.06 24.10 -9.50
C SER A 58 -22.68 24.59 -9.91
N LEU A 59 -21.60 24.00 -9.39
CA LEU A 59 -20.25 24.58 -9.43
C LEU A 59 -19.38 23.95 -10.54
N LYS A 60 -19.88 24.01 -11.78
CA LYS A 60 -19.28 23.36 -12.97
C LYS A 60 -17.86 23.85 -13.30
N SER A 61 -17.46 25.01 -12.79
CA SER A 61 -16.12 25.61 -12.97
C SER A 61 -15.06 25.09 -11.99
N LEU A 62 -15.44 24.22 -11.05
CA LEU A 62 -14.53 23.69 -10.03
C LEU A 62 -13.37 22.92 -10.65
N ARG A 63 -12.19 23.17 -10.09
CA ARG A 63 -10.93 22.50 -10.41
C ARG A 63 -10.35 21.79 -9.20
N VAL A 64 -10.63 22.29 -8.00
CA VAL A 64 -10.17 21.72 -6.73
C VAL A 64 -11.36 21.65 -5.80
N LEU A 65 -11.66 20.44 -5.32
CA LEU A 65 -12.60 20.21 -4.23
C LEU A 65 -11.88 19.41 -3.15
N ILE A 66 -11.86 19.97 -1.93
CA ILE A 66 -11.33 19.31 -0.75
C ILE A 66 -12.42 19.33 0.31
N VAL A 67 -12.76 18.16 0.84
CA VAL A 67 -13.71 18.01 1.94
C VAL A 67 -13.03 17.25 3.06
N GLU A 68 -12.79 17.92 4.18
CA GLU A 68 -12.26 17.34 5.40
C GLU A 68 -13.43 16.99 6.33
N THR A 69 -13.50 15.74 6.79
CA THR A 69 -14.61 15.26 7.63
C THR A 69 -14.16 14.17 8.57
N GLN A 70 -14.51 14.24 9.86
CA GLN A 70 -14.19 13.13 10.80
C GLN A 70 -15.20 11.99 10.77
N SER A 71 -16.21 12.07 9.89
CA SER A 71 -17.28 11.08 9.77
C SER A 71 -16.73 9.71 9.34
N ARG A 72 -17.18 8.64 10.01
CA ARG A 72 -16.82 7.26 9.68
C ARG A 72 -17.89 6.56 8.81
N ARG A 73 -18.76 7.35 8.18
CA ARG A 73 -19.89 6.86 7.38
C ARG A 73 -19.41 6.41 5.99
N ILE A 74 -20.27 5.64 5.33
CA ILE A 74 -20.15 5.37 3.91
C ILE A 74 -20.67 6.60 3.17
N LEU A 75 -19.84 7.18 2.30
CA LEU A 75 -20.22 8.30 1.45
C LEU A 75 -20.43 7.80 0.03
N GLN A 76 -21.68 7.81 -0.41
CA GLN A 76 -22.02 7.57 -1.80
C GLN A 76 -21.95 8.89 -2.56
N ILE A 77 -21.01 8.99 -3.48
CA ILE A 77 -20.82 10.17 -4.31
C ILE A 77 -21.97 10.24 -5.34
N PRO A 78 -22.70 11.35 -5.44
CA PRO A 78 -23.79 11.50 -6.41
C PRO A 78 -23.33 11.45 -7.88
N GLU A 79 -24.22 10.99 -8.76
CA GLU A 79 -23.98 10.91 -10.23
C GLU A 79 -23.65 12.27 -10.88
N SER A 80 -24.08 13.37 -10.24
CA SER A 80 -23.77 14.73 -10.67
C SER A 80 -22.28 15.06 -10.65
N ILE A 81 -21.43 14.27 -9.99
CA ILE A 81 -19.97 14.46 -10.03
C ILE A 81 -19.44 14.50 -11.46
N GLY A 82 -20.07 13.76 -12.39
CA GLY A 82 -19.71 13.78 -13.81
C GLY A 82 -19.91 15.13 -14.51
N TYR A 83 -20.56 16.10 -13.87
CA TYR A 83 -20.71 17.47 -14.38
C TYR A 83 -19.49 18.34 -14.12
N LEU A 84 -18.64 17.97 -13.15
CA LEU A 84 -17.41 18.69 -12.82
C LEU A 84 -16.27 18.38 -13.81
N LYS A 85 -16.50 18.64 -15.10
CA LYS A 85 -15.59 18.28 -16.20
C LYS A 85 -14.16 18.83 -16.04
N TYR A 86 -14.01 19.97 -15.35
CA TYR A 86 -12.73 20.64 -15.15
C TYR A 86 -12.01 20.26 -13.84
N LEU A 87 -12.58 19.34 -13.06
CA LEU A 87 -12.01 18.94 -11.79
C LEU A 87 -10.64 18.28 -12.00
N ARG A 88 -9.63 18.76 -11.26
CA ARG A 88 -8.24 18.30 -11.30
C ARG A 88 -7.79 17.70 -9.98
N TYR A 89 -8.42 18.10 -8.89
CA TYR A 89 -8.09 17.65 -7.54
C TYR A 89 -9.39 17.37 -6.80
N LEU A 90 -9.56 16.12 -6.36
CA LEU A 90 -10.64 15.72 -5.47
C LEU A 90 -10.02 15.09 -4.23
N SER A 91 -10.22 15.73 -3.08
CA SER A 91 -9.95 15.12 -1.78
C SER A 91 -11.23 15.04 -0.97
N ILE A 92 -11.49 13.87 -0.40
CA ILE A 92 -12.55 13.66 0.59
C ILE A 92 -11.91 12.88 1.73
N GLU A 93 -11.40 13.62 2.71
CA GLU A 93 -10.45 13.12 3.69
C GLU A 93 -11.13 12.60 4.96
N TYR A 94 -10.60 11.45 5.41
CA TYR A 94 -10.65 10.84 6.74
C TYR A 94 -11.75 9.78 7.00
N ARG A 95 -11.26 8.53 7.22
CA ARG A 95 -11.95 7.30 7.64
C ARG A 95 -13.27 6.93 6.92
N CYS A 96 -13.69 7.69 5.91
CA CYS A 96 -14.83 7.40 5.07
C CYS A 96 -14.54 6.22 4.14
N ARG A 97 -15.59 5.45 3.86
CA ARG A 97 -15.61 4.51 2.72
C ARG A 97 -16.38 5.17 1.60
N ILE A 98 -15.74 5.33 0.45
CA ILE A 98 -16.30 6.11 -0.66
C ILE A 98 -16.76 5.19 -1.76
N PHE A 99 -17.99 5.39 -2.22
CA PHE A 99 -18.53 4.74 -3.40
C PHE A 99 -18.63 5.75 -4.53
N PHE A 100 -17.89 5.52 -5.63
CA PHE A 100 -18.03 6.35 -6.82
C PHE A 100 -19.12 5.83 -7.77
N PRO A 101 -19.93 6.74 -8.34
CA PRO A 101 -20.86 6.43 -9.40
C PRO A 101 -20.11 6.18 -10.72
N ARG A 102 -20.83 5.66 -11.73
CA ARG A 102 -20.23 5.41 -13.07
C ARG A 102 -19.77 6.70 -13.75
N THR A 103 -20.43 7.81 -13.45
CA THR A 103 -20.11 9.15 -13.98
C THR A 103 -18.77 9.72 -13.53
N VAL A 104 -18.10 9.14 -12.53
CA VAL A 104 -16.71 9.52 -12.16
C VAL A 104 -15.75 9.39 -13.35
N THR A 105 -16.02 8.45 -14.27
CA THR A 105 -15.29 8.28 -15.54
C THR A 105 -15.22 9.54 -16.39
N LYS A 106 -16.14 10.50 -16.22
CA LYS A 106 -16.21 11.75 -16.99
C LYS A 106 -15.20 12.81 -16.52
N LEU A 107 -14.48 12.56 -15.42
CA LEU A 107 -13.49 13.46 -14.86
C LEU A 107 -12.12 13.33 -15.57
N TYR A 108 -12.10 13.46 -16.90
CA TYR A 108 -10.90 13.22 -17.72
C TYR A 108 -9.70 14.12 -17.36
N HIS A 109 -9.92 15.24 -16.67
CA HIS A 109 -8.87 16.16 -16.22
C HIS A 109 -8.37 15.91 -14.78
N LEU A 110 -8.94 14.93 -14.08
CA LEU A 110 -8.58 14.62 -12.71
C LEU A 110 -7.11 14.18 -12.64
N ARG A 111 -6.34 14.81 -11.75
CA ARG A 111 -4.91 14.54 -11.52
C ARG A 111 -4.66 13.94 -10.15
N VAL A 112 -5.42 14.36 -9.14
CA VAL A 112 -5.28 13.89 -7.77
C VAL A 112 -6.64 13.40 -7.27
N LEU A 113 -6.63 12.18 -6.74
CA LEU A 113 -7.76 11.54 -6.08
C LEU A 113 -7.28 11.10 -4.69
N ASP A 114 -7.77 11.77 -3.65
CA ASP A 114 -7.27 11.63 -2.29
C ASP A 114 -8.43 11.30 -1.33
N PHE A 115 -8.22 10.27 -0.52
CA PHE A 115 -9.18 9.82 0.50
C PHE A 115 -8.60 9.89 1.92
N GLY A 116 -7.38 10.42 2.06
CA GLY A 116 -6.60 10.40 3.30
C GLY A 116 -6.01 9.02 3.62
N GLU A 117 -5.07 9.00 4.56
CA GLU A 117 -4.29 7.80 4.94
C GLU A 117 -5.16 6.61 5.37
N TYR A 118 -6.34 6.89 5.95
CA TYR A 118 -7.26 5.88 6.45
C TYR A 118 -8.49 5.66 5.56
N GLY A 119 -8.66 6.45 4.49
CA GLY A 119 -9.79 6.32 3.56
C GLY A 119 -9.67 5.09 2.67
N MET A 120 -10.81 4.56 2.27
CA MET A 120 -10.89 3.38 1.42
C MET A 120 -11.92 3.58 0.31
N LEU A 121 -11.58 3.14 -0.89
CA LEU A 121 -12.56 2.99 -1.96
C LEU A 121 -13.34 1.70 -1.75
N GLU A 122 -14.66 1.81 -1.61
CA GLU A 122 -15.53 0.64 -1.49
C GLU A 122 -15.70 -0.03 -2.86
N ARG A 123 -15.95 -1.34 -2.88
CA ARG A 123 -16.09 -2.08 -4.13
C ARG A 123 -17.25 -1.54 -4.97
N SER A 124 -17.01 -1.27 -6.24
CA SER A 124 -18.06 -0.95 -7.21
C SER A 124 -18.34 -2.17 -8.09
N CYS A 125 -19.61 -2.43 -8.41
CA CYS A 125 -20.01 -3.62 -9.18
C CYS A 125 -19.60 -3.59 -10.67
N SER A 126 -18.86 -2.57 -11.14
CA SER A 126 -18.62 -2.38 -12.58
C SER A 126 -17.12 -2.26 -12.92
N PRO A 127 -16.61 -3.08 -13.87
CA PRO A 127 -15.20 -3.11 -14.26
C PRO A 127 -14.74 -1.87 -15.08
N GLU A 128 -15.64 -1.01 -15.54
CA GLU A 128 -15.29 0.06 -16.50
C GLU A 128 -14.91 1.40 -15.83
N ASN A 129 -15.20 1.55 -14.53
CA ASN A 129 -15.49 2.85 -13.92
C ASN A 129 -14.32 3.83 -13.75
N MET A 130 -13.05 3.41 -13.78
CA MET A 130 -11.92 4.33 -13.55
C MET A 130 -10.94 4.41 -14.71
N SER A 131 -11.20 3.65 -15.77
CA SER A 131 -10.30 3.50 -16.92
C SER A 131 -10.13 4.79 -17.75
N ASN A 132 -11.04 5.75 -17.60
CA ASN A 132 -11.08 7.02 -18.33
C ASN A 132 -10.35 8.17 -17.61
N LEU A 133 -9.85 7.96 -16.38
CA LEU A 133 -9.12 8.98 -15.62
C LEU A 133 -7.66 9.12 -16.12
N VAL A 134 -7.47 9.24 -17.43
CA VAL A 134 -6.17 9.15 -18.12
C VAL A 134 -5.12 10.18 -17.66
N ASN A 135 -5.57 11.30 -17.07
CA ASN A 135 -4.70 12.33 -16.51
C ASN A 135 -4.38 12.15 -15.02
N LEU A 136 -4.83 11.06 -14.40
CA LEU A 136 -4.63 10.80 -12.98
C LEU A 136 -3.15 10.53 -12.70
N GLN A 137 -2.59 11.29 -11.77
CA GLN A 137 -1.18 11.24 -11.40
C GLN A 137 -0.99 10.78 -9.97
N ARG A 138 -1.92 11.06 -9.07
CA ARG A 138 -1.79 10.70 -7.66
C ARG A 138 -3.08 10.12 -7.15
N VAL A 139 -2.97 8.94 -6.57
CA VAL A 139 -3.99 8.36 -5.73
C VAL A 139 -3.43 8.23 -4.31
N VAL A 140 -4.20 8.69 -3.34
CA VAL A 140 -3.85 8.65 -1.91
C VAL A 140 -5.01 7.97 -1.18
N GLY A 141 -4.69 6.97 -0.38
CA GLY A 141 -5.68 6.15 0.31
C GLY A 141 -5.03 4.92 0.92
N ARG A 142 -5.72 4.28 1.87
CA ARG A 142 -5.27 3.01 2.44
C ARG A 142 -5.43 1.84 1.46
N SER A 143 -6.57 1.82 0.77
CA SER A 143 -6.97 0.74 -0.11
C SER A 143 -7.86 1.29 -1.22
N LEU A 144 -7.61 0.82 -2.45
CA LEU A 144 -8.41 1.19 -3.62
C LEU A 144 -9.49 0.17 -3.96
N GLY A 145 -9.72 -0.84 -3.12
CA GLY A 145 -10.78 -1.82 -3.32
C GLY A 145 -10.79 -2.35 -4.76
N ASP A 146 -11.82 -1.95 -5.51
CA ASP A 146 -12.04 -2.33 -6.90
C ASP A 146 -11.68 -1.18 -7.86
N PHE A 147 -10.41 -1.15 -8.29
CA PHE A 147 -9.87 -0.18 -9.25
C PHE A 147 -9.34 -0.87 -10.52
N PRO A 148 -10.23 -1.33 -11.41
CA PRO A 148 -9.89 -2.07 -12.61
C PRO A 148 -9.25 -1.18 -13.69
N ASN A 149 -8.58 -1.82 -14.65
CA ASN A 149 -8.01 -1.18 -15.85
C ASN A 149 -6.99 -0.07 -15.52
N ILE A 150 -6.27 -0.22 -14.41
CA ILE A 150 -5.26 0.75 -13.96
C ILE A 150 -4.15 0.96 -15.00
N GLY A 151 -3.92 -0.02 -15.88
CA GLY A 151 -2.90 0.08 -16.94
C GLY A 151 -3.15 1.17 -17.98
N ARG A 152 -4.36 1.72 -18.05
CA ARG A 152 -4.66 2.91 -18.87
C ARG A 152 -4.15 4.22 -18.25
N LEU A 153 -3.86 4.23 -16.94
CA LEU A 153 -3.46 5.42 -16.20
C LEU A 153 -1.94 5.62 -16.23
N THR A 154 -1.36 5.72 -17.42
CA THR A 154 0.11 5.75 -17.63
C THR A 154 0.82 6.98 -17.04
N LEU A 155 0.06 8.01 -16.63
CA LEU A 155 0.58 9.18 -15.92
C LEU A 155 0.65 9.01 -14.40
N LEU A 156 0.18 7.87 -13.88
CA LEU A 156 0.08 7.61 -12.45
C LEU A 156 1.47 7.51 -11.80
N ARG A 157 1.65 8.30 -10.76
CA ARG A 157 2.87 8.40 -9.95
C ARG A 157 2.71 7.75 -8.59
N THR A 158 1.53 7.82 -7.97
CA THR A 158 1.30 7.17 -6.67
C THR A 158 0.11 6.23 -6.76
N LEU A 159 0.33 4.98 -6.35
CA LEU A 159 -0.69 3.93 -6.28
C LEU A 159 -0.46 3.14 -4.99
N PRO A 160 -1.28 3.34 -3.94
CA PRO A 160 -1.03 2.72 -2.63
C PRO A 160 -1.17 1.20 -2.67
N THR A 161 -2.19 0.69 -3.35
CA THR A 161 -2.50 -0.74 -3.41
C THR A 161 -3.00 -1.14 -4.80
N PHE A 162 -2.58 -2.29 -5.30
CA PHE A 162 -3.12 -2.96 -6.48
C PHE A 162 -3.41 -4.42 -6.13
N ARG A 163 -4.68 -4.85 -6.28
CA ARG A 163 -5.10 -6.22 -5.96
C ARG A 163 -5.33 -7.00 -7.25
N VAL A 164 -4.53 -8.03 -7.47
CA VAL A 164 -4.72 -8.99 -8.56
C VAL A 164 -5.92 -9.86 -8.26
N LYS A 165 -6.74 -10.15 -9.26
CA LYS A 165 -7.89 -11.04 -9.15
C LYS A 165 -7.96 -11.96 -10.36
N ARG A 166 -8.25 -13.23 -10.10
CA ARG A 166 -8.43 -14.22 -11.16
C ARG A 166 -9.80 -14.03 -11.80
N ASP A 167 -9.86 -14.21 -13.11
CA ASP A 167 -11.12 -14.27 -13.87
C ASP A 167 -11.96 -12.98 -13.84
N LEU A 168 -11.33 -11.85 -13.49
CA LEU A 168 -11.93 -10.52 -13.56
C LEU A 168 -11.10 -9.61 -14.47
N LEU A 169 -11.75 -9.06 -15.49
CA LEU A 169 -11.11 -8.18 -16.47
C LEU A 169 -10.61 -6.89 -15.83
N GLY A 170 -9.37 -6.51 -16.16
CA GLY A 170 -8.74 -5.27 -15.70
C GLY A 170 -8.07 -5.37 -14.33
N TYR A 171 -7.99 -6.57 -13.74
CA TYR A 171 -7.27 -6.83 -12.48
C TYR A 171 -6.03 -7.72 -12.67
N ASP A 172 -5.75 -8.12 -13.92
CA ASP A 172 -4.55 -8.86 -14.30
C ASP A 172 -3.26 -8.08 -13.98
N ILE A 173 -2.18 -8.78 -13.66
CA ILE A 173 -0.95 -8.13 -13.17
C ILE A 173 -0.22 -7.34 -14.27
N LYS A 174 -0.43 -7.70 -15.54
CA LYS A 174 0.06 -6.96 -16.72
C LYS A 174 -0.51 -5.54 -16.82
N GLN A 175 -1.56 -5.17 -16.06
CA GLN A 175 -1.98 -3.78 -15.94
C GLN A 175 -0.84 -2.87 -15.44
N LEU A 176 0.15 -3.41 -14.73
CA LEU A 176 1.31 -2.64 -14.26
C LEU A 176 2.36 -2.39 -15.36
N LYS A 177 2.25 -3.02 -16.53
CA LYS A 177 3.25 -3.02 -17.62
C LYS A 177 3.76 -1.65 -18.03
N HIS A 178 2.87 -0.66 -18.11
CA HIS A 178 3.18 0.69 -18.61
C HIS A 178 3.17 1.76 -17.52
N LEU A 179 3.03 1.37 -16.25
CA LEU A 179 2.98 2.29 -15.10
C LEU A 179 4.38 2.61 -14.58
N ASN A 180 5.28 3.04 -15.47
CA ASN A 180 6.70 3.24 -15.15
C ASN A 180 6.97 4.57 -14.40
N LYS A 181 5.96 5.43 -14.25
CA LYS A 181 6.05 6.68 -13.45
C LYS A 181 5.75 6.46 -11.97
N LEU A 182 5.38 5.24 -11.57
CA LEU A 182 5.10 4.91 -10.18
C LEU A 182 6.33 5.14 -9.30
N GLN A 183 6.10 5.81 -8.18
CA GLN A 183 7.12 6.21 -7.21
C GLN A 183 6.63 6.00 -5.79
N GLY A 184 7.57 5.90 -4.85
CA GLY A 184 7.26 5.73 -3.43
C GLY A 184 6.89 4.29 -3.09
N LYS A 185 5.71 4.06 -2.51
CA LYS A 185 5.24 2.76 -2.03
C LYS A 185 4.17 2.17 -2.92
N LEU A 186 4.31 0.89 -3.25
CA LEU A 186 3.29 0.08 -3.92
C LEU A 186 3.08 -1.22 -3.16
N VAL A 187 1.83 -1.55 -2.85
CA VAL A 187 1.44 -2.85 -2.32
C VAL A 187 0.71 -3.62 -3.42
N ILE A 188 1.21 -4.79 -3.79
CA ILE A 188 0.56 -5.72 -4.71
C ILE A 188 0.04 -6.90 -3.89
N SER A 189 -1.27 -7.09 -3.86
CA SER A 189 -1.91 -8.22 -3.17
C SER A 189 -2.64 -9.14 -4.14
N GLY A 190 -3.06 -10.31 -3.69
CA GLY A 190 -3.78 -11.27 -4.52
C GLY A 190 -2.88 -12.03 -5.50
N LEU A 191 -1.57 -12.13 -5.23
CA LEU A 191 -0.61 -12.73 -6.16
C LEU A 191 -0.84 -14.24 -6.42
N GLN A 192 -1.58 -14.94 -5.56
CA GLN A 192 -2.07 -16.30 -5.81
C GLN A 192 -3.01 -16.41 -7.02
N HIS A 193 -3.48 -15.28 -7.54
CA HIS A 193 -4.39 -15.21 -8.68
C HIS A 193 -3.70 -14.94 -10.03
N VAL A 194 -2.37 -14.74 -10.04
CA VAL A 194 -1.59 -14.65 -11.29
C VAL A 194 -1.64 -15.99 -12.01
N ARG A 195 -1.93 -15.99 -13.32
CA ARG A 195 -2.24 -17.22 -14.06
C ARG A 195 -1.01 -17.97 -14.54
N SER A 196 0.07 -17.25 -14.84
CA SER A 196 1.28 -17.82 -15.39
C SER A 196 2.50 -16.93 -15.16
N GLU A 197 3.69 -17.48 -15.41
CA GLU A 197 4.96 -16.76 -15.34
C GLU A 197 5.03 -15.62 -16.36
N GLU A 198 4.47 -15.79 -17.56
CA GLU A 198 4.47 -14.77 -18.61
C GLU A 198 3.68 -13.52 -18.17
N GLU A 199 2.56 -13.71 -17.48
CA GLU A 199 1.76 -12.60 -16.94
C GLU A 199 2.57 -11.79 -15.91
N ALA A 200 3.34 -12.48 -15.06
CA ALA A 200 4.22 -11.85 -14.07
C ALA A 200 5.37 -11.08 -14.73
N VAL A 201 5.99 -11.63 -15.78
CA VAL A 201 7.04 -10.93 -16.57
C VAL A 201 6.48 -9.66 -17.21
N GLU A 202 5.26 -9.70 -17.73
CA GLU A 202 4.62 -8.54 -18.35
C GLU A 202 4.38 -7.38 -17.38
N ALA A 203 4.32 -7.63 -16.07
CA ALA A 203 4.18 -6.58 -15.07
C ALA A 203 5.40 -5.64 -15.02
N LYS A 204 6.56 -6.07 -15.54
CA LYS A 204 7.79 -5.27 -15.69
C LYS A 204 8.11 -4.46 -14.42
N LEU A 205 8.14 -5.11 -13.26
CA LEU A 205 8.37 -4.42 -11.98
C LEU A 205 9.78 -3.81 -11.90
N ALA A 206 10.77 -4.45 -12.50
CA ALA A 206 12.14 -3.96 -12.57
C ALA A 206 12.28 -2.58 -13.27
N GLU A 207 11.36 -2.24 -14.19
CA GLU A 207 11.35 -0.96 -14.91
C GLU A 207 10.75 0.21 -14.10
N LYS A 208 10.25 -0.05 -12.88
CA LYS A 208 9.65 0.97 -12.00
C LYS A 208 10.72 1.65 -11.14
N GLU A 209 11.67 2.31 -11.79
CA GLU A 209 12.92 2.83 -11.19
C GLU A 209 12.73 3.78 -10.00
N HIS A 210 11.60 4.48 -9.94
CA HIS A 210 11.30 5.44 -8.88
C HIS A 210 10.59 4.83 -7.67
N LEU A 211 10.27 3.53 -7.71
CA LEU A 211 9.67 2.82 -6.59
C LEU A 211 10.71 2.62 -5.48
N LYS A 212 10.34 2.97 -4.24
CA LYS A 212 11.21 2.87 -3.06
C LYS A 212 10.76 1.78 -2.10
N GLN A 213 9.48 1.44 -2.08
CA GLN A 213 8.92 0.39 -1.24
C GLN A 213 7.96 -0.49 -2.05
N LEU A 214 8.13 -1.80 -1.96
CA LEU A 214 7.29 -2.79 -2.63
C LEU A 214 6.85 -3.84 -1.61
N THR A 215 5.55 -4.07 -1.51
CA THR A 215 4.99 -5.21 -0.78
C THR A 215 4.39 -6.18 -1.79
N LEU A 216 4.81 -7.44 -1.77
CA LEU A 216 4.25 -8.54 -2.55
C LEU A 216 3.48 -9.47 -1.59
N ALA A 217 2.16 -9.55 -1.73
CA ALA A 217 1.30 -10.28 -0.81
C ALA A 217 0.47 -11.35 -1.52
N TRP A 218 0.51 -12.56 -0.97
CA TRP A 218 -0.42 -13.65 -1.23
C TRP A 218 -1.47 -13.63 -0.13
N ASP A 219 -2.73 -13.46 -0.49
CA ASP A 219 -3.82 -13.50 0.49
C ASP A 219 -4.11 -14.97 0.84
N ASP A 220 -4.38 -15.25 2.13
CA ASP A 220 -4.69 -16.60 2.63
C ASP A 220 -6.15 -17.00 2.30
N ASP A 221 -6.52 -16.83 1.03
CA ASP A 221 -7.78 -17.35 0.54
C ASP A 221 -7.59 -18.86 0.37
N ASN A 222 -8.27 -19.69 1.19
CA ASN A 222 -8.23 -21.16 1.22
C ASN A 222 -8.41 -21.87 -0.14
N THR A 223 -8.66 -21.13 -1.22
CA THR A 223 -8.78 -21.61 -2.58
C THR A 223 -7.40 -21.97 -3.13
N SER A 224 -7.09 -23.27 -3.20
CA SER A 224 -6.03 -23.89 -4.02
C SER A 224 -4.90 -22.93 -4.37
N SER A 225 -4.10 -22.57 -3.37
CA SER A 225 -3.16 -21.48 -3.48
C SER A 225 -2.01 -21.86 -4.42
N ASN A 226 -2.14 -21.45 -5.69
CA ASN A 226 -1.06 -21.49 -6.67
C ASN A 226 0.04 -20.54 -6.19
N HIS A 227 0.93 -21.06 -5.35
CA HIS A 227 2.21 -20.42 -5.03
C HIS A 227 3.26 -20.91 -6.02
N ASP A 228 2.97 -20.79 -7.31
CA ASP A 228 3.91 -21.18 -8.35
C ASP A 228 5.22 -20.41 -8.14
N PRO A 229 6.34 -21.10 -7.87
CA PRO A 229 7.60 -20.44 -7.61
C PRO A 229 8.07 -19.57 -8.79
N ALA A 230 7.63 -19.90 -10.01
CA ALA A 230 7.96 -19.12 -11.20
C ALA A 230 7.37 -17.70 -11.17
N VAL A 231 6.23 -17.49 -10.50
CA VAL A 231 5.61 -16.15 -10.41
C VAL A 231 6.51 -15.19 -9.63
N LEU A 232 6.99 -15.57 -8.45
CA LEU A 232 7.86 -14.69 -7.67
C LEU A 232 9.24 -14.52 -8.33
N GLU A 233 9.74 -15.52 -9.06
CA GLU A 233 10.94 -15.40 -9.89
C GLU A 233 10.80 -14.28 -10.93
N CYS A 234 9.63 -14.20 -11.57
CA CYS A 234 9.33 -13.23 -12.62
C CYS A 234 9.00 -11.82 -12.09
N LEU A 235 8.67 -11.68 -10.80
CA LEU A 235 8.38 -10.39 -10.16
C LEU A 235 9.65 -9.73 -9.61
N CYS A 236 10.69 -9.65 -10.44
CA CYS A 236 11.96 -9.04 -10.09
C CYS A 236 11.77 -7.56 -9.68
N PRO A 237 12.15 -7.16 -8.45
CA PRO A 237 12.05 -5.79 -7.98
C PRO A 237 12.98 -4.82 -8.73
N PRO A 238 12.69 -3.50 -8.72
CA PRO A 238 13.60 -2.51 -9.30
C PRO A 238 14.88 -2.37 -8.47
N MET A 239 16.02 -2.16 -9.13
CA MET A 239 17.35 -2.09 -8.50
C MET A 239 17.47 -1.03 -7.38
N GLY A 240 16.77 0.10 -7.53
CA GLY A 240 16.76 1.20 -6.57
C GLY A 240 15.78 1.06 -5.40
N LEU A 241 15.17 -0.13 -5.21
CA LEU A 241 14.22 -0.41 -4.14
C LEU A 241 14.90 -0.43 -2.77
N GLN A 242 14.34 0.28 -1.79
CA GLN A 242 14.89 0.39 -0.43
C GLN A 242 14.20 -0.55 0.55
N VAL A 243 12.90 -0.79 0.39
CA VAL A 243 12.09 -1.65 1.29
C VAL A 243 11.34 -2.69 0.48
N LEU A 244 11.49 -3.95 0.85
CA LEU A 244 10.80 -5.08 0.25
C LEU A 244 10.10 -5.86 1.36
N GLU A 245 8.82 -6.08 1.18
CA GLU A 245 8.01 -6.91 2.08
C GLU A 245 7.37 -8.04 1.28
N ILE A 246 7.53 -9.28 1.73
CA ILE A 246 6.87 -10.45 1.16
C ILE A 246 5.97 -11.07 2.22
N ILE A 247 4.69 -11.26 1.89
CA ILE A 247 3.66 -11.74 2.81
C ILE A 247 2.98 -12.98 2.23
N GLY A 248 2.88 -14.04 3.03
CA GLY A 248 2.07 -15.22 2.71
C GLY A 248 2.63 -16.13 1.61
N TYR A 249 3.87 -15.91 1.17
CA TYR A 249 4.47 -16.69 0.09
C TYR A 249 4.96 -18.07 0.57
N ARG A 250 4.47 -19.15 -0.05
CA ARG A 250 4.79 -20.55 0.33
C ARG A 250 5.66 -21.31 -0.69
N GLY A 251 6.01 -20.69 -1.82
CA GLY A 251 6.89 -21.27 -2.84
C GLY A 251 8.38 -21.13 -2.49
N SER A 252 9.26 -21.60 -3.38
CA SER A 252 10.72 -21.44 -3.24
C SER A 252 11.16 -19.98 -3.45
N TYR A 253 12.17 -19.52 -2.71
CA TYR A 253 12.69 -18.16 -2.90
C TYR A 253 13.32 -17.97 -4.27
N PRO A 254 13.14 -16.78 -4.87
CA PRO A 254 13.56 -16.54 -6.24
C PRO A 254 15.07 -16.31 -6.35
N GLY A 255 15.64 -16.56 -7.53
CA GLY A 255 17.06 -16.42 -7.85
C GLY A 255 17.63 -15.04 -7.54
N TRP A 256 16.82 -13.99 -7.76
CA TRP A 256 17.18 -12.60 -7.46
C TRP A 256 17.26 -12.30 -5.95
N MET A 257 16.72 -13.17 -5.09
CA MET A 257 16.80 -13.06 -3.63
C MET A 257 17.93 -13.92 -3.03
N VAL A 258 18.42 -14.93 -3.76
CA VAL A 258 19.35 -15.95 -3.23
C VAL A 258 20.72 -15.98 -3.91
N GLY A 259 21.09 -14.94 -4.68
CA GLY A 259 22.45 -14.81 -5.24
C GLY A 259 22.67 -15.54 -6.56
N LYS A 260 21.62 -16.08 -7.20
CA LYS A 260 21.78 -16.75 -8.50
C LYS A 260 21.92 -15.78 -9.68
N HIS A 261 21.35 -14.57 -9.56
CA HIS A 261 21.35 -13.58 -10.63
C HIS A 261 22.24 -12.38 -10.24
N SER A 262 23.04 -11.90 -11.18
CA SER A 262 24.15 -10.95 -11.01
C SER A 262 23.75 -9.49 -10.72
N GLY A 263 22.63 -9.26 -10.02
CA GLY A 263 22.11 -7.92 -9.70
C GLY A 263 22.00 -7.70 -8.21
N GLN A 264 22.84 -6.81 -7.66
CA GLN A 264 22.79 -6.43 -6.26
C GLN A 264 21.65 -5.44 -6.00
N LEU A 265 20.61 -5.87 -5.28
CA LEU A 265 19.54 -4.97 -4.83
C LEU A 265 20.06 -4.09 -3.68
N TYR A 266 19.86 -2.77 -3.78
CA TYR A 266 20.23 -1.79 -2.74
C TYR A 266 19.20 -1.72 -1.61
N LEU A 267 18.79 -2.90 -1.12
CA LEU A 267 17.73 -3.04 -0.16
C LEU A 267 18.22 -2.68 1.24
N GLN A 268 17.57 -1.70 1.88
CA GLN A 268 17.85 -1.28 3.26
C GLN A 268 16.99 -2.06 4.27
N LYS A 269 15.78 -2.46 3.87
CA LYS A 269 14.86 -3.20 4.73
C LYS A 269 14.20 -4.36 4.00
N LEU A 270 14.27 -5.54 4.61
CA LEU A 270 13.61 -6.75 4.16
C LEU A 270 12.65 -7.23 5.25
N GLU A 271 11.38 -7.40 4.89
CA GLU A 271 10.38 -8.00 5.75
C GLU A 271 9.82 -9.27 5.12
N LEU A 272 9.91 -10.39 5.83
CA LEU A 272 9.30 -11.66 5.42
C LEU A 272 8.25 -12.04 6.46
N ARG A 273 7.00 -12.17 6.03
CA ARG A 273 5.86 -12.48 6.91
C ARG A 273 5.11 -13.69 6.41
N GLN A 274 4.86 -14.67 7.30
CA GLN A 274 4.11 -15.88 6.96
C GLN A 274 4.65 -16.59 5.72
N CYS A 275 5.96 -16.46 5.46
CA CYS A 275 6.60 -17.15 4.36
C CYS A 275 7.03 -18.54 4.82
N SER A 276 6.62 -19.57 4.11
CA SER A 276 6.92 -20.96 4.44
C SER A 276 7.42 -21.77 3.24
N PRO A 277 8.54 -21.36 2.61
CA PRO A 277 9.18 -22.20 1.58
C PRO A 277 9.54 -23.57 2.14
N LEU A 278 9.45 -24.59 1.29
CA LEU A 278 10.08 -25.88 1.55
C LEU A 278 11.61 -25.70 1.47
N GLY A 279 12.31 -25.78 2.60
CA GLY A 279 13.78 -25.77 2.64
C GLY A 279 14.40 -24.85 3.71
N PRO A 280 15.75 -24.88 3.83
CA PRO A 280 16.48 -24.02 4.76
C PRO A 280 16.34 -22.54 4.39
N ALA A 281 16.70 -21.66 5.33
CA ALA A 281 16.71 -20.23 5.07
C ALA A 281 17.64 -19.90 3.88
N PRO A 282 17.19 -19.08 2.92
CA PRO A 282 17.99 -18.68 1.76
C PRO A 282 19.28 -17.96 2.17
N ARG A 283 20.33 -18.06 1.34
CA ARG A 283 21.55 -17.25 1.47
C ARG A 283 21.33 -15.79 1.05
N LEU A 284 20.40 -15.11 1.70
CA LEU A 284 19.94 -13.74 1.41
C LEU A 284 21.10 -12.73 1.29
N PHE A 285 22.16 -12.95 2.07
CA PHE A 285 23.20 -11.96 2.32
C PHE A 285 24.33 -11.94 1.29
N GLU A 286 24.31 -12.87 0.33
CA GLU A 286 25.11 -12.72 -0.90
C GLU A 286 24.57 -11.56 -1.76
N CYS A 287 23.26 -11.29 -1.68
CA CYS A 287 22.59 -10.21 -2.43
C CYS A 287 22.43 -8.90 -1.64
N PHE A 288 22.01 -8.98 -0.38
CA PHE A 288 21.58 -7.80 0.39
C PHE A 288 22.67 -7.25 1.31
N VAL A 289 23.84 -6.92 0.77
CA VAL A 289 24.98 -6.41 1.56
C VAL A 289 24.74 -5.04 2.19
N HIS A 290 23.73 -4.31 1.72
CA HIS A 290 23.32 -2.98 2.20
C HIS A 290 22.16 -3.01 3.19
N LEU A 291 21.72 -4.21 3.59
CA LEU A 291 20.56 -4.38 4.47
C LEU A 291 20.85 -3.79 5.85
N GLU A 292 19.98 -2.89 6.32
CA GLU A 292 20.06 -2.28 7.65
C GLU A 292 19.03 -2.88 8.62
N SER A 293 17.92 -3.39 8.10
CA SER A 293 16.83 -3.95 8.90
C SER A 293 16.27 -5.23 8.29
N LEU A 294 16.22 -6.29 9.10
CA LEU A 294 15.61 -7.56 8.76
C LEU A 294 14.48 -7.88 9.75
N CYS A 295 13.25 -7.99 9.25
CA CYS A 295 12.10 -8.39 10.04
C CYS A 295 11.54 -9.73 9.54
N LEU A 296 11.50 -10.71 10.43
CA LEU A 296 11.03 -12.06 10.15
C LEU A 296 9.84 -12.34 11.05
N SER A 297 8.70 -12.72 10.47
CA SER A 297 7.52 -13.07 11.24
C SER A 297 6.83 -14.32 10.71
N HIS A 298 6.42 -15.20 11.62
CA HIS A 298 5.69 -16.43 11.27
C HIS A 298 6.40 -17.30 10.21
N LEU A 299 7.72 -17.41 10.29
CA LEU A 299 8.49 -18.27 9.39
C LEU A 299 8.65 -19.67 9.97
N SER A 300 8.71 -20.67 9.09
CA SER A 300 8.95 -22.09 9.44
C SER A 300 10.44 -22.44 9.60
N TRP A 301 11.34 -21.46 9.45
CA TRP A 301 12.78 -21.67 9.51
C TRP A 301 13.26 -22.22 10.86
N HIS A 302 14.26 -23.10 10.81
CA HIS A 302 14.93 -23.66 11.98
C HIS A 302 16.15 -22.87 12.45
N THR A 303 16.81 -22.19 11.51
CA THR A 303 17.95 -21.31 11.72
C THR A 303 17.88 -20.15 10.73
N LEU A 304 18.53 -19.03 11.06
CA LEU A 304 18.81 -17.97 10.11
C LEU A 304 19.99 -18.37 9.19
N PRO A 305 20.23 -17.65 8.08
CA PRO A 305 21.36 -17.91 7.19
C PRO A 305 22.70 -17.75 7.91
N ASP A 306 23.64 -18.66 7.65
CA ASP A 306 24.95 -18.73 8.30
C ASP A 306 25.90 -17.59 7.93
N ASN A 307 25.71 -16.98 6.76
CA ASN A 307 26.51 -15.87 6.25
C ASN A 307 26.09 -14.47 6.77
N MET A 308 25.28 -14.39 7.83
CA MET A 308 24.81 -13.11 8.40
C MET A 308 25.93 -12.17 8.83
N GLU A 309 27.05 -12.71 9.32
CA GLU A 309 28.20 -11.93 9.80
C GLU A 309 28.80 -11.01 8.71
N GLN A 310 28.59 -11.34 7.42
CA GLN A 310 29.12 -10.57 6.30
C GLN A 310 28.37 -9.24 6.08
N VAL A 311 27.15 -9.09 6.60
CA VAL A 311 26.33 -7.88 6.41
C VAL A 311 26.64 -6.84 7.46
N ARG A 312 27.71 -6.10 7.23
CA ARG A 312 28.23 -5.06 8.14
C ARG A 312 27.33 -3.82 8.25
N THR A 313 26.24 -3.76 7.49
CA THR A 313 25.26 -2.67 7.55
C THR A 313 24.06 -3.01 8.43
N LEU A 314 23.86 -4.27 8.81
CA LEU A 314 22.65 -4.71 9.51
C LEU A 314 22.64 -4.17 10.94
N LYS A 315 21.68 -3.30 11.25
CA LYS A 315 21.51 -2.64 12.56
C LYS A 315 20.36 -3.23 13.37
N VAL A 316 19.33 -3.71 12.70
CA VAL A 316 18.08 -4.17 13.33
C VAL A 316 17.71 -5.57 12.86
N LEU A 317 17.56 -6.50 13.81
CA LEU A 317 17.01 -7.83 13.58
C LEU A 317 15.78 -8.04 14.46
N MET A 318 14.64 -8.28 13.82
CA MET A 318 13.39 -8.61 14.52
C MET A 318 12.90 -9.99 14.10
N ILE A 319 12.67 -10.88 15.07
CA ILE A 319 12.15 -12.23 14.85
C ILE A 319 10.91 -12.40 15.72
N SER A 320 9.79 -12.72 15.08
CA SER A 320 8.52 -12.86 15.79
C SER A 320 7.75 -14.09 15.33
N HIS A 321 7.11 -14.81 16.26
CA HIS A 321 6.25 -15.96 15.93
C HIS A 321 6.92 -17.07 15.09
N CYS A 322 8.26 -17.20 15.12
CA CYS A 322 9.01 -18.24 14.42
C CYS A 322 9.24 -19.43 15.37
N LYS A 323 8.28 -20.36 15.43
CA LYS A 323 8.24 -21.44 16.45
C LYS A 323 9.31 -22.52 16.29
N ASN A 324 9.83 -22.70 15.08
CA ASN A 324 10.80 -23.75 14.75
C ASN A 324 12.25 -23.34 14.93
N MET A 325 12.50 -22.04 15.14
CA MET A 325 13.84 -21.48 15.29
C MET A 325 14.49 -22.06 16.55
N LYS A 326 15.74 -22.52 16.47
CA LYS A 326 16.47 -23.12 17.60
C LYS A 326 17.82 -22.47 17.88
N VAL A 327 18.55 -22.09 16.83
CA VAL A 327 19.92 -21.61 16.94
C VAL A 327 20.08 -20.35 16.11
N LEU A 328 20.77 -19.35 16.66
CA LEU A 328 21.22 -18.18 15.91
C LEU A 328 22.59 -18.48 15.25
N PRO A 329 22.84 -18.02 14.03
CA PRO A 329 24.18 -17.98 13.47
C PRO A 329 25.02 -16.88 14.15
N THR A 330 26.30 -16.77 13.77
CA THR A 330 27.09 -15.59 14.12
C THR A 330 26.45 -14.34 13.51
N LEU A 331 26.16 -13.35 14.35
CA LEU A 331 25.53 -12.11 13.93
C LEU A 331 26.58 -11.03 13.66
N PRO A 332 26.33 -10.08 12.74
CA PRO A 332 27.27 -9.02 12.43
C PRO A 332 27.41 -8.04 13.60
N GLN A 333 28.63 -7.56 13.83
CA GLN A 333 28.94 -6.60 14.92
C GLN A 333 28.25 -5.23 14.78
N SER A 334 27.72 -4.93 13.59
CA SER A 334 26.93 -3.72 13.34
C SER A 334 25.55 -3.74 14.00
N LEU A 335 25.10 -4.91 14.49
CA LEU A 335 23.76 -5.10 15.01
C LEU A 335 23.60 -4.38 16.36
N SER A 336 22.76 -3.35 16.39
CA SER A 336 22.54 -2.53 17.58
C SER A 336 21.20 -2.81 18.26
N ARG A 337 20.24 -3.40 17.53
CA ARG A 337 18.90 -3.74 18.02
C ARG A 337 18.52 -5.17 17.67
N PHE A 338 18.16 -5.96 18.68
CA PHE A 338 17.64 -7.31 18.54
C PHE A 338 16.30 -7.44 19.25
N LYS A 339 15.25 -7.83 18.52
CA LYS A 339 13.93 -8.09 19.09
C LYS A 339 13.48 -9.51 18.79
N LEU A 340 13.20 -10.27 19.83
CA LEU A 340 12.62 -11.60 19.78
C LEU A 340 11.28 -11.59 20.50
N SER A 341 10.21 -12.05 19.85
CA SER A 341 8.88 -12.10 20.48
C SER A 341 8.07 -13.32 20.07
N ASN A 342 7.41 -13.99 21.02
CA ASN A 342 6.47 -15.09 20.75
C ASN A 342 7.06 -16.25 19.92
N CYS A 343 8.36 -16.51 20.04
CA CYS A 343 9.01 -17.66 19.39
C CYS A 343 8.97 -18.91 20.29
N GLY A 344 9.56 -20.02 19.83
CA GLY A 344 9.64 -21.26 20.61
C GLY A 344 10.26 -21.01 21.98
N HIS A 345 9.66 -21.55 23.04
CA HIS A 345 10.03 -21.23 24.42
C HIS A 345 11.50 -21.59 24.76
N GLU A 346 12.00 -22.72 24.25
CA GLU A 346 13.41 -23.11 24.39
C GLU A 346 14.34 -22.10 23.71
N PHE A 347 14.02 -21.68 22.48
CA PHE A 347 14.80 -20.68 21.76
C PHE A 347 14.79 -19.33 22.46
N THR A 348 13.62 -18.87 22.92
CA THR A 348 13.50 -17.64 23.70
C THR A 348 14.32 -17.70 25.00
N ARG A 349 14.36 -18.86 25.69
CA ARG A 349 15.22 -19.06 26.86
C ARG A 349 16.71 -19.05 26.50
N SER A 350 17.09 -19.70 25.40
CA SER A 350 18.48 -19.76 24.93
C SER A 350 19.06 -18.39 24.58
N CYS A 351 18.21 -17.40 24.27
CA CYS A 351 18.61 -16.02 24.01
C CYS A 351 18.65 -15.14 25.28
N LYS A 352 18.33 -15.66 26.47
CA LYS A 352 18.49 -14.95 27.74
C LYS A 352 19.85 -15.29 28.35
N GLN A 353 20.29 -14.52 29.36
CA GLN A 353 21.59 -14.68 30.01
C GLN A 353 21.87 -16.15 30.39
N ASN A 354 23.08 -16.62 30.10
CA ASN A 354 23.56 -18.01 30.25
C ASN A 354 22.96 -19.04 29.26
N GLY A 355 22.14 -18.62 28.30
CA GLY A 355 21.67 -19.49 27.23
C GLY A 355 22.67 -19.62 26.07
N GLU A 356 22.58 -20.70 25.30
CA GLU A 356 23.49 -20.99 24.16
C GLU A 356 23.56 -19.87 23.10
N ASN A 357 22.46 -19.15 22.87
CA ASN A 357 22.41 -18.05 21.91
C ASN A 357 22.75 -16.69 22.53
N TRP A 358 22.92 -16.61 23.85
CA TRP A 358 23.24 -15.36 24.55
C TRP A 358 24.56 -14.77 24.08
N GLU A 359 25.61 -15.61 23.95
CA GLU A 359 26.94 -15.14 23.55
C GLU A 359 26.95 -14.50 22.16
N LYS A 360 26.05 -14.95 21.27
CA LYS A 360 25.89 -14.44 19.91
C LYS A 360 25.20 -13.10 19.85
N ILE A 361 24.46 -12.72 20.90
CA ILE A 361 23.73 -11.45 20.95
C ILE A 361 24.23 -10.52 22.06
N GLN A 362 25.10 -10.95 22.97
CA GLN A 362 25.47 -10.20 24.18
C GLN A 362 26.01 -8.79 23.87
N HIS A 363 26.72 -8.63 22.75
CA HIS A 363 27.30 -7.37 22.27
C HIS A 363 26.26 -6.32 21.86
N ILE A 364 25.02 -6.72 21.59
CA ILE A 364 23.95 -5.85 21.07
C ILE A 364 23.39 -4.98 22.19
N LEU A 365 23.35 -3.66 22.04
CA LEU A 365 22.92 -2.76 23.12
C LEU A 365 21.42 -2.89 23.45
N GLU A 366 20.54 -2.77 22.45
CA GLU A 366 19.08 -2.83 22.67
C GLU A 366 18.57 -4.24 22.38
N LYS A 367 18.17 -4.96 23.44
CA LYS A 367 17.60 -6.31 23.35
C LYS A 367 16.20 -6.33 23.96
N ILE A 368 15.22 -6.79 23.19
CA ILE A 368 13.86 -7.02 23.68
C ILE A 368 13.52 -8.48 23.43
N ILE A 369 13.38 -9.27 24.49
CA ILE A 369 13.09 -10.71 24.42
C ILE A 369 11.80 -10.97 25.20
N LEU A 370 10.72 -11.19 24.46
CA LEU A 370 9.35 -11.33 24.98
C LEU A 370 8.80 -12.75 24.73
#